data_AF-A0A6H5IXX2-F1
#
_entry.id   AF-A0A6H5IXX2-F1
#
_cell.length_a   1.000
_cell.length_b   1.000
_cell.length_c   1.000
_cell.angle_alpha   90.00
_cell.angle_beta   90.00
_cell.angle_gamma   90.00
#
_symmetry.space_group_name_H-M   'P 1'
#
loop_
_entity.id
_entity.type
_entity.pdbx_description
1 polymer ?
#
loop_
_entity_poly.entity_id
_entity_poly.type
_entity_poly.pdbx_seq_one_letter_code
_entity_poly.pdbx_strand_id
1 'polypeptide(L)'
;MREEVKWEIEEERREFLDKLYPLIREWEGQLPNLRDIFRCQEIDWLITEELKNPDDALSCEDDETYVIVAFVIRAGYKDEPDLDEDGKPLFRRRTTALNYATEHGDFWPARRLFEIYDRFDANYVNENGWTHFHVACEYGLDDVVEKFLELGQDPDCKAEETMASNFYDPPLISALFRGHKKVAELLLTYGANPQSVSLLSYTPLHIMCLKNFDDESFEFVKLFFEINDRRQQAVSVNAKNYLDQTPLHVAVCKSSELAKFLLKRGAVRI
;
A
#
# COMPACT_ATOMS: atom_id res chain seq x y z
N MET A 1 6.13 -5.02 35.34
CA MET A 1 4.90 -4.70 34.58
C MET A 1 4.67 -5.68 33.44
N ARG A 2 5.58 -5.83 32.45
CA ARG A 2 5.39 -6.79 31.34
C ARG A 2 5.49 -8.27 31.76
N GLU A 3 6.44 -8.62 32.65
CA GLU A 3 6.71 -10.02 33.06
C GLU A 3 5.54 -10.73 33.76
N GLU A 4 4.58 -9.97 34.29
CA GLU A 4 3.44 -10.50 35.03
C GLU A 4 2.23 -10.79 34.12
N VAL A 5 2.28 -10.37 32.84
CA VAL A 5 1.15 -10.45 31.90
C VAL A 5 1.15 -11.78 31.16
N LYS A 6 0.04 -12.49 31.23
CA LYS A 6 -0.25 -13.65 30.38
C LYS A 6 -0.88 -13.22 29.08
N TRP A 7 -0.08 -13.18 28.02
CA TRP A 7 -0.49 -12.67 26.70
C TRP A 7 -1.56 -13.52 26.01
N GLU A 8 -1.82 -14.74 26.48
CA GLU A 8 -2.94 -15.56 26.05
C GLU A 8 -4.29 -15.12 26.63
N ILE A 9 -4.30 -14.31 27.70
CA ILE A 9 -5.51 -13.83 28.36
C ILE A 9 -5.80 -12.40 27.88
N GLU A 10 -6.96 -12.20 27.23
CA GLU A 10 -7.34 -10.90 26.67
C GLU A 10 -7.51 -9.81 27.74
N GLU A 11 -8.12 -10.13 28.87
CA GLU A 11 -8.34 -9.20 29.99
C GLU A 11 -7.01 -8.69 30.56
N GLU A 12 -6.04 -9.58 30.82
CA GLU A 12 -4.72 -9.18 31.33
C GLU A 12 -3.96 -8.28 30.33
N ARG A 13 -4.08 -8.55 29.03
CA ARG A 13 -3.48 -7.69 27.99
C ARG A 13 -4.10 -6.29 27.95
N ARG A 14 -5.43 -6.19 28.07
CA ARG A 14 -6.13 -4.90 28.13
C ARG A 14 -5.74 -4.11 29.38
N GLU A 15 -5.74 -4.76 30.55
CA GLU A 15 -5.29 -4.11 31.78
C GLU A 15 -3.83 -3.62 31.71
N PHE A 16 -2.98 -4.37 31.01
CA PHE A 16 -1.60 -3.94 30.76
C PHE A 16 -1.55 -2.71 29.86
N LEU A 17 -2.32 -2.69 28.75
CA LEU A 17 -2.41 -1.56 27.84
C LEU A 17 -2.89 -0.30 28.56
N ASP A 18 -3.93 -0.41 29.39
CA ASP A 18 -4.48 0.71 30.17
C ASP A 18 -3.44 1.33 31.13
N LYS A 19 -2.56 0.49 31.69
CA LYS A 19 -1.46 0.94 32.56
C LYS A 19 -0.29 1.52 31.75
N LEU A 20 -0.02 0.97 30.56
CA LEU A 20 1.09 1.35 29.70
C LEU A 20 0.84 2.71 29.02
N TYR A 21 -0.38 2.95 28.55
CA TYR A 21 -0.73 4.13 27.77
C TYR A 21 -0.37 5.47 28.45
N PRO A 22 -0.80 5.76 29.70
CA PRO A 22 -0.42 7.01 30.36
C PRO A 22 1.09 7.13 30.60
N LEU A 23 1.78 6.01 30.87
CA LEU A 23 3.24 6.00 31.07
C LEU A 23 3.98 6.38 29.79
N ILE A 24 3.53 5.87 28.64
CA ILE A 24 4.12 6.20 27.34
C ILE A 24 3.83 7.67 26.98
N ARG A 25 2.59 8.12 27.22
CA ARG A 25 2.16 9.48 26.87
C ARG A 25 2.96 10.56 27.59
N GLU A 26 3.27 10.35 28.86
CA GLU A 26 4.04 11.29 29.69
C GLU A 26 5.53 10.94 29.76
N TRP A 27 6.05 10.12 28.82
CA TRP A 27 7.42 9.64 28.89
C TRP A 27 8.45 10.74 28.60
N GLU A 28 9.03 11.26 29.69
CA GLU A 28 10.13 12.23 29.68
C GLU A 28 11.42 11.54 30.16
N GLY A 29 12.20 10.99 29.24
CA GLY A 29 13.45 10.32 29.62
C GLY A 29 14.14 9.57 28.48
N GLN A 30 15.22 8.87 28.82
CA GLN A 30 15.88 7.98 27.87
C GLN A 30 14.90 6.87 27.45
N LEU A 31 14.78 6.67 26.14
CA LEU A 31 13.84 5.69 25.60
C LEU A 31 14.38 4.27 25.80
N PRO A 32 13.52 3.32 26.18
CA PRO A 32 13.92 1.94 26.36
C PRO A 32 14.18 1.27 25.01
N ASN A 33 15.04 0.26 24.99
CA ASN A 33 15.11 -0.67 23.87
C ASN A 33 13.92 -1.63 23.98
N LEU A 34 12.93 -1.46 23.09
CA LEU A 34 11.69 -2.24 23.15
C LEU A 34 11.89 -3.74 22.93
N ARG A 35 12.97 -4.15 22.26
CA ARG A 35 13.28 -5.58 22.05
C ARG A 35 13.71 -6.30 23.31
N ASP A 36 14.21 -5.57 24.30
CA ASP A 36 14.57 -6.15 25.60
C ASP A 36 13.32 -6.41 26.47
N ILE A 37 12.18 -5.83 26.08
CA ILE A 37 10.94 -5.83 26.87
C ILE A 37 9.84 -6.66 26.20
N PHE A 38 9.70 -6.54 24.88
CA PHE A 38 8.58 -7.10 24.13
C PHE A 38 9.04 -8.01 22.99
N ARG A 39 8.22 -9.02 22.68
CA ARG A 39 8.32 -9.78 21.43
C ARG A 39 7.70 -9.00 20.27
N CYS A 40 8.10 -9.31 19.03
CA CYS A 40 7.56 -8.63 17.84
C CYS A 40 6.03 -8.76 17.74
N GLN A 41 5.45 -9.91 18.09
CA GLN A 41 4.00 -10.11 18.10
C GLN A 41 3.28 -9.29 19.19
N GLU A 42 3.97 -9.02 20.31
CA GLU A 42 3.43 -8.19 21.39
C GLU A 42 3.40 -6.72 20.97
N ILE A 43 4.41 -6.25 20.25
CA ILE A 43 4.44 -4.90 19.67
C ILE A 43 3.39 -4.76 18.57
N ASP A 44 3.27 -5.73 17.66
CA ASP A 44 2.20 -5.74 16.66
C ASP A 44 0.82 -5.65 17.34
N TRP A 45 0.62 -6.41 18.41
CA TRP A 45 -0.64 -6.36 19.16
C TRP A 45 -0.88 -4.99 19.78
N LEU A 46 0.11 -4.40 20.46
CA LEU A 46 -0.02 -3.08 21.09
C LEU A 46 -0.40 -2.00 20.06
N ILE A 47 0.27 -1.99 18.91
CA ILE A 47 -0.04 -1.07 17.82
C ILE A 47 -1.44 -1.35 17.29
N THR A 48 -1.78 -2.62 17.03
CA THR A 48 -3.09 -3.00 16.49
C THR A 48 -4.24 -2.61 17.41
N GLU A 49 -4.08 -2.71 18.73
CA GLU A 49 -5.09 -2.26 19.69
C GLU A 49 -5.27 -0.74 19.72
N GLU A 50 -4.19 0.02 19.51
CA GLU A 50 -4.30 1.48 19.35
C GLU A 50 -5.13 1.82 18.10
N LEU A 51 -4.86 1.13 16.98
CA LEU A 51 -5.60 1.32 15.73
C LEU A 51 -7.10 0.94 15.83
N LYS A 52 -7.49 0.13 16.83
CA LYS A 52 -8.90 -0.27 17.04
C LYS A 52 -9.75 0.82 17.68
N ASN A 53 -9.15 1.75 18.43
CA ASN A 53 -9.88 2.72 19.25
C ASN A 53 -9.53 4.17 18.85
N PRO A 54 -9.96 4.62 17.65
CA PRO A 54 -9.67 5.98 17.18
C PRO A 54 -10.50 7.06 17.90
N ASP A 55 -11.36 6.73 18.86
CA ASP A 55 -12.17 7.72 19.59
C ASP A 55 -11.33 8.71 20.43
N ASP A 56 -10.05 8.39 20.70
CA ASP A 56 -9.07 9.30 21.30
C ASP A 56 -8.25 10.11 20.26
N ALA A 57 -8.41 9.83 18.96
CA ALA A 57 -7.77 10.57 17.86
C ALA A 57 -8.49 11.91 17.64
N LEU A 58 -8.23 12.87 18.51
CA LEU A 58 -8.62 14.27 18.30
C LEU A 58 -8.01 14.76 16.97
N SER A 59 -8.91 15.23 16.09
CA SER A 59 -8.63 15.99 14.85
C SER A 59 -7.28 15.74 14.19
N CYS A 60 -7.30 14.86 13.19
CA CYS A 60 -6.38 14.75 12.07
C CYS A 60 -5.63 16.07 11.75
N GLU A 61 -4.42 16.21 12.26
CA GLU A 61 -3.36 17.10 11.72
C GLU A 61 -2.02 16.94 12.49
N ASP A 62 -1.99 16.33 13.68
CA ASP A 62 -0.76 16.23 14.49
C ASP A 62 -0.08 14.84 14.47
N ASP A 63 1.26 14.87 14.37
CA ASP A 63 2.21 13.74 14.31
C ASP A 63 2.15 12.75 15.51
N GLU A 64 1.36 13.07 16.55
CA GLU A 64 1.25 12.30 17.80
C GLU A 64 -0.11 11.60 17.98
N THR A 65 -0.96 11.56 16.95
CA THR A 65 -2.30 10.94 17.01
C THR A 65 -2.27 9.48 17.50
N TYR A 66 -1.24 8.73 17.14
CA TYR A 66 -1.02 7.34 17.58
C TYR A 66 0.16 7.30 18.54
N VAL A 67 -0.12 7.47 19.83
CA VAL A 67 0.87 7.59 20.91
C VAL A 67 1.80 6.37 20.97
N ILE A 68 1.27 5.14 20.84
CA ILE A 68 2.05 3.90 20.86
C ILE A 68 2.90 3.82 19.59
N VAL A 69 2.33 4.05 18.39
CA VAL A 69 3.12 4.07 17.15
C VAL A 69 4.25 5.10 17.24
N ALA A 70 3.95 6.32 17.69
CA ALA A 70 4.93 7.39 17.84
C ALA A 70 6.04 7.02 18.83
N PHE A 71 5.68 6.40 19.97
CA PHE A 71 6.64 5.94 20.96
C PHE A 71 7.54 4.80 20.43
N VAL A 72 6.96 3.83 19.73
CA VAL A 72 7.69 2.72 19.11
C VAL A 72 8.73 3.25 18.11
N ILE A 73 8.33 4.20 17.27
CA ILE A 73 9.22 4.86 16.32
C ILE A 73 10.31 5.68 17.02
N ARG A 74 9.93 6.50 18.01
CA ARG A 74 10.88 7.30 18.81
C ARG A 74 11.91 6.42 19.51
N ALA A 75 11.49 5.26 20.02
CA ALA A 75 12.36 4.26 20.64
C ALA A 75 13.31 3.57 19.64
N GLY A 76 13.17 3.84 18.34
CA GLY A 76 14.00 3.28 17.29
C GLY A 76 13.71 1.82 16.99
N TYR A 77 12.54 1.32 17.39
CA TYR A 77 12.16 -0.06 17.12
C TYR A 77 11.89 -0.28 15.64
N LYS A 78 12.46 -1.35 15.10
CA LYS A 78 12.21 -1.87 13.75
C LYS A 78 11.71 -3.31 13.86
N ASP A 79 10.78 -3.70 13.01
CA ASP A 79 10.36 -5.09 12.97
C ASP A 79 11.46 -5.97 12.34
N GLU A 80 11.69 -7.13 12.93
CA GLU A 80 12.58 -8.14 12.36
C GLU A 80 11.75 -9.39 12.06
N PRO A 81 11.67 -9.81 10.77
CA PRO A 81 10.97 -11.04 10.41
C PRO A 81 11.71 -12.25 10.96
N ASP A 82 10.98 -13.34 11.19
CA ASP A 82 11.62 -14.64 11.40
C ASP A 82 12.47 -15.00 10.16
N LEU A 83 13.70 -15.46 10.36
CA LEU A 83 14.61 -15.84 9.26
C LEU A 83 14.64 -17.37 9.09
N ASP A 84 14.87 -17.83 7.86
CA ASP A 84 15.18 -19.22 7.55
C ASP A 84 16.64 -19.58 7.89
N GLU A 85 17.01 -20.84 7.66
CA GLU A 85 18.37 -21.33 7.90
C GLU A 85 19.45 -20.61 7.06
N ASP A 86 19.05 -20.02 5.92
CA ASP A 86 19.91 -19.25 5.02
C ASP A 86 19.93 -17.74 5.38
N GLY A 87 19.25 -17.34 6.46
CA GLY A 87 19.16 -15.95 6.91
C GLY A 87 18.22 -15.08 6.09
N LYS A 88 17.35 -15.66 5.26
CA LYS A 88 16.34 -14.92 4.49
C LYS A 88 15.03 -14.81 5.28
N PRO A 89 14.27 -13.71 5.12
CA PRO A 89 12.95 -13.60 5.73
C PRO A 89 12.06 -14.77 5.35
N LEU A 90 11.47 -15.44 6.36
CA LEU A 90 10.46 -16.47 6.13
C LEU A 90 9.22 -15.83 5.52
N PHE A 91 8.75 -16.42 4.43
CA PHE A 91 7.45 -16.11 3.82
C PHE A 91 6.33 -16.64 4.71
N ARG A 92 6.01 -15.92 5.79
CA ARG A 92 4.91 -16.27 6.69
C ARG A 92 3.76 -15.29 6.54
N ARG A 93 2.55 -15.83 6.51
CA ARG A 93 1.34 -15.06 6.80
C ARG A 93 1.46 -14.51 8.22
N ARG A 94 1.70 -13.21 8.32
CA ARG A 94 1.74 -12.46 9.58
C ARG A 94 0.89 -11.22 9.35
N THR A 95 -0.27 -11.18 9.97
CA THR A 95 -1.09 -9.97 10.01
C THR A 95 -0.37 -8.96 10.90
N THR A 96 0.42 -8.09 10.28
CA THR A 96 1.09 -6.96 10.94
C THR A 96 0.07 -5.85 11.22
N ALA A 97 0.43 -4.88 12.07
CA ALA A 97 -0.43 -3.73 12.31
C ALA A 97 -0.70 -2.91 11.04
N LEU A 98 0.25 -2.87 10.11
CA LEU A 98 0.06 -2.26 8.79
C LEU A 98 -1.07 -2.95 8.02
N ASN A 99 -1.05 -4.28 7.96
CA ASN A 99 -2.11 -5.05 7.31
C ASN A 99 -3.48 -4.80 7.98
N TYR A 100 -3.54 -4.78 9.31
CA TYR A 100 -4.76 -4.49 10.05
C TYR A 100 -5.34 -3.10 9.71
N ALA A 101 -4.49 -2.06 9.71
CA ALA A 101 -4.90 -0.68 9.40
C ALA A 101 -5.62 -0.62 8.04
N THR A 102 -5.07 -1.32 7.04
CA THR A 102 -5.57 -1.30 5.67
C THR A 102 -6.90 -2.04 5.50
N GLU A 103 -7.09 -3.16 6.20
CA GLU A 103 -8.34 -3.93 6.17
C GLU A 103 -9.53 -3.16 6.77
N HIS A 104 -9.25 -2.27 7.72
CA HIS A 104 -10.27 -1.50 8.42
C HIS A 104 -10.38 -0.06 7.90
N GLY A 105 -9.67 0.26 6.82
CA GLY A 105 -9.74 1.55 6.14
C GLY A 105 -9.11 2.69 6.93
N ASP A 106 -8.26 2.42 7.92
CA ASP A 106 -7.48 3.44 8.60
C ASP A 106 -6.16 3.67 7.83
N PHE A 107 -6.14 4.75 7.06
CA PHE A 107 -5.10 5.06 6.09
C PHE A 107 -4.04 6.04 6.60
N TRP A 108 -4.32 6.75 7.68
CA TRP A 108 -3.40 7.72 8.26
C TRP A 108 -2.11 7.12 8.83
N PRO A 109 -2.13 5.97 9.54
CA PRO A 109 -0.92 5.44 10.17
C PRO A 109 0.00 4.73 9.16
N ALA A 110 -0.45 4.42 7.95
CA ALA A 110 0.28 3.56 7.01
C ALA A 110 1.73 4.03 6.77
N ARG A 111 1.95 5.33 6.54
CA ARG A 111 3.29 5.91 6.36
C ARG A 111 4.18 5.72 7.59
N ARG A 112 3.63 5.94 8.79
CA ARG A 112 4.36 5.78 10.07
C ARG A 112 4.68 4.31 10.33
N LEU A 113 3.76 3.41 10.01
CA LEU A 113 3.96 1.97 10.16
C LEU A 113 5.10 1.47 9.25
N PHE A 114 5.34 2.07 8.08
CA PHE A 114 6.55 1.78 7.28
C PHE A 114 7.86 2.24 7.91
N GLU A 115 7.84 3.13 8.91
CA GLU A 115 9.02 3.41 9.73
C GLU A 115 9.32 2.28 10.71
N ILE A 116 8.33 1.46 11.06
CA ILE A 116 8.50 0.27 11.91
C ILE A 116 8.82 -0.95 11.03
N TYR A 117 8.06 -1.15 9.96
CA TYR A 117 8.20 -2.25 9.01
C TYR A 117 9.08 -1.84 7.81
N ASP A 118 10.36 -1.54 8.07
CA ASP A 118 11.30 -1.04 7.03
C ASP A 118 12.10 -2.15 6.32
N ARG A 119 11.81 -3.41 6.64
CA ARG A 119 12.34 -4.58 5.93
C ARG A 119 11.52 -4.84 4.66
N PHE A 120 11.81 -4.08 3.61
CA PHE A 120 11.14 -4.21 2.30
C PHE A 120 11.47 -5.53 1.57
N ASP A 121 12.48 -6.28 2.02
CA ASP A 121 12.78 -7.64 1.58
C ASP A 121 11.90 -8.69 2.29
N ALA A 122 11.19 -8.30 3.35
CA ALA A 122 10.22 -9.14 4.02
C ALA A 122 8.88 -9.08 3.27
N ASN A 123 8.48 -10.21 2.70
CA ASN A 123 7.21 -10.32 1.99
C ASN A 123 6.07 -10.62 2.98
N TYR A 124 5.75 -9.66 3.85
CA TYR A 124 4.64 -9.78 4.78
C TYR A 124 3.31 -9.85 4.03
N VAL A 125 2.51 -10.86 4.33
CA VAL A 125 1.21 -11.10 3.69
C VAL A 125 0.12 -11.23 4.74
N ASN A 126 -1.01 -10.54 4.57
CA ASN A 126 -2.20 -10.70 5.42
C ASN A 126 -3.06 -11.89 5.02
N GLU A 127 -4.14 -12.16 5.77
CA GLU A 127 -5.05 -13.28 5.49
C GLU A 127 -5.72 -13.19 4.11
N ASN A 128 -5.85 -11.96 3.64
CA ASN A 128 -6.42 -11.59 2.36
C ASN A 128 -5.42 -11.81 1.19
N GLY A 129 -4.12 -11.87 1.44
CA GLY A 129 -3.09 -12.03 0.40
C GLY A 129 -2.38 -10.73 0.01
N TRP A 130 -2.70 -9.59 0.64
CA TRP A 130 -2.03 -8.31 0.43
C TRP A 130 -0.63 -8.33 1.01
N THR A 131 0.32 -7.90 0.19
CA THR A 131 1.68 -7.62 0.63
C THR A 131 1.80 -6.16 1.06
N HIS A 132 2.83 -5.83 1.84
CA HIS A 132 3.17 -4.43 2.11
C HIS A 132 3.43 -3.61 0.84
N PHE A 133 3.89 -4.23 -0.25
CA PHE A 133 4.01 -3.54 -1.54
C PHE A 133 2.65 -3.15 -2.13
N HIS A 134 1.64 -4.04 -2.05
CA HIS A 134 0.27 -3.71 -2.48
C HIS A 134 -0.29 -2.54 -1.67
N VAL A 135 -0.07 -2.55 -0.34
CA VAL A 135 -0.42 -1.45 0.55
C VAL A 135 0.25 -0.16 0.09
N ALA A 136 1.57 -0.14 -0.09
CA ALA A 136 2.29 1.06 -0.51
C ALA A 136 1.77 1.63 -1.85
N CYS A 137 1.42 0.76 -2.80
CA CYS A 137 0.85 1.16 -4.09
C CYS A 137 -0.56 1.75 -3.95
N GLU A 138 -1.41 1.12 -3.14
CA GLU A 138 -2.79 1.53 -2.90
C GLU A 138 -2.88 2.90 -2.22
N TYR A 139 -1.93 3.22 -1.33
CA TYR A 139 -1.92 4.48 -0.57
C TYR A 139 -1.00 5.56 -1.17
N GLY A 140 -0.36 5.30 -2.31
CA GLY A 140 0.42 6.31 -3.00
C GLY A 140 1.73 6.67 -2.32
N LEU A 141 2.33 5.74 -1.57
CA LEU A 141 3.60 5.93 -0.87
C LEU A 141 4.76 5.71 -1.85
N ASP A 142 5.00 6.68 -2.73
CA ASP A 142 5.97 6.60 -3.82
C ASP A 142 7.39 6.31 -3.36
N ASP A 143 7.85 6.92 -2.26
CA ASP A 143 9.16 6.67 -1.67
C ASP A 143 9.32 5.24 -1.12
N VAL A 144 8.22 4.64 -0.66
CA VAL A 144 8.19 3.25 -0.19
C VAL A 144 8.13 2.29 -1.37
N VAL A 145 7.29 2.58 -2.36
CA VAL A 145 7.17 1.79 -3.59
C VAL A 145 8.51 1.74 -4.33
N GLU A 146 9.21 2.86 -4.45
CA GLU A 146 10.53 2.92 -5.10
C GLU A 146 11.52 1.98 -4.41
N LYS A 147 11.60 1.99 -3.07
CA LYS A 147 12.48 1.08 -2.31
C LYS A 147 12.18 -0.39 -2.55
N PHE A 148 10.90 -0.79 -2.56
CA PHE A 148 10.53 -2.16 -2.89
C PHE A 148 11.02 -2.55 -4.29
N LEU A 149 10.80 -1.68 -5.28
CA LEU A 149 11.19 -1.91 -6.67
C LEU A 149 12.71 -1.96 -6.85
N GLU A 150 13.47 -1.09 -6.17
CA GLU A 150 14.94 -1.11 -6.14
C GLU A 150 15.51 -2.43 -5.60
N LEU A 151 14.80 -3.05 -4.65
CA LEU A 151 15.15 -4.36 -4.09
C LEU A 151 14.68 -5.54 -4.95
N GLY A 152 14.12 -5.27 -6.14
CA GLY A 152 13.73 -6.29 -7.10
C GLY A 152 12.33 -6.88 -6.88
N GLN A 153 11.46 -6.19 -6.13
CA GLN A 153 10.04 -6.53 -6.06
C GLN A 153 9.44 -6.53 -7.48
N ASP A 154 8.70 -7.59 -7.80
CA ASP A 154 7.98 -7.68 -9.07
C ASP A 154 6.86 -6.60 -9.11
N PRO A 155 6.88 -5.65 -10.06
CA PRO A 155 5.86 -4.61 -10.16
C PRO A 155 4.48 -5.16 -10.55
N ASP A 156 4.41 -6.37 -11.10
CA ASP A 156 3.17 -7.08 -11.43
C ASP A 156 2.84 -8.17 -10.40
N CYS A 157 3.43 -8.10 -9.19
CA CYS A 157 3.20 -9.12 -8.18
C CYS A 157 1.71 -9.30 -7.91
N LYS A 158 1.31 -10.57 -7.76
CA LYS A 158 -0.05 -10.94 -7.44
C LYS A 158 -0.18 -11.14 -5.95
N ALA A 159 -1.23 -10.59 -5.35
CA ALA A 159 -1.68 -11.02 -4.05
C ALA A 159 -2.03 -12.51 -4.09
N GLU A 160 -1.76 -13.24 -3.00
CA GLU A 160 -2.14 -14.65 -2.90
C GLU A 160 -3.67 -14.78 -3.01
N GLU A 161 -4.15 -15.63 -3.92
CA GLU A 161 -5.58 -15.94 -4.00
C GLU A 161 -6.02 -16.69 -2.74
N THR A 162 -7.01 -16.15 -2.02
CA THR A 162 -7.56 -16.78 -0.82
C THR A 162 -9.08 -16.85 -0.91
N MET A 163 -9.71 -17.75 -0.14
CA MET A 163 -11.19 -17.84 -0.16
C MET A 163 -11.86 -16.55 0.36
N ALA A 164 -11.12 -15.69 1.08
CA ALA A 164 -11.57 -14.40 1.56
C ALA A 164 -11.17 -13.23 0.64
N SER A 165 -10.36 -13.46 -0.41
CA SER A 165 -9.92 -12.40 -1.30
C SER A 165 -11.10 -11.83 -2.07
N ASN A 166 -11.57 -10.65 -1.66
CA ASN A 166 -12.24 -9.76 -2.59
C ASN A 166 -11.18 -9.40 -3.64
N PHE A 167 -11.28 -10.09 -4.77
CA PHE A 167 -10.49 -9.96 -5.98
C PHE A 167 -9.59 -8.71 -6.08
N TYR A 168 -8.30 -8.93 -6.38
CA TYR A 168 -7.29 -7.88 -6.39
C TYR A 168 -6.98 -7.36 -7.78
N ASP A 169 -6.98 -6.04 -7.90
CA ASP A 169 -6.45 -5.35 -9.05
C ASP A 169 -4.91 -5.36 -9.02
N PRO A 170 -4.23 -5.48 -10.17
CA PRO A 170 -2.77 -5.36 -10.25
C PRO A 170 -2.27 -4.03 -9.67
N PRO A 171 -1.04 -3.95 -9.12
CA PRO A 171 -0.53 -2.74 -8.47
C PRO A 171 -0.68 -1.47 -9.32
N LEU A 172 -0.42 -1.57 -10.63
CA LEU A 172 -0.59 -0.47 -11.57
C LEU A 172 -2.06 0.00 -11.67
N ILE A 173 -2.99 -0.94 -11.72
CA ILE A 173 -4.43 -0.63 -11.77
C ILE A 173 -4.88 0.06 -10.49
N SER A 174 -4.48 -0.46 -9.32
CA SER A 174 -4.79 0.13 -8.02
C SER A 174 -4.28 1.57 -7.91
N ALA A 175 -3.01 1.80 -8.24
CA ALA A 175 -2.42 3.14 -8.22
C ALA A 175 -3.16 4.12 -9.15
N LEU A 176 -3.53 3.70 -10.36
CA LEU A 176 -4.29 4.53 -11.30
C LEU A 176 -5.73 4.79 -10.84
N PHE A 177 -6.38 3.78 -10.26
CA PHE A 177 -7.74 3.92 -9.74
C PHE A 177 -7.77 4.87 -8.54
N ARG A 178 -6.75 4.89 -7.70
CA ARG A 178 -6.59 5.83 -6.58
C ARG A 178 -6.07 7.20 -7.00
N GLY A 179 -5.51 7.32 -8.21
CA GLY A 179 -4.98 8.57 -8.75
C GLY A 179 -3.53 8.85 -8.36
N HIS A 180 -2.81 7.85 -7.87
CA HIS A 180 -1.40 7.93 -7.47
C HIS A 180 -0.48 7.89 -8.69
N LYS A 181 -0.45 8.99 -9.45
CA LYS A 181 0.31 9.12 -10.71
C LYS A 181 1.80 8.82 -10.51
N LYS A 182 2.41 9.25 -9.40
CA LYS A 182 3.83 9.00 -9.13
C LYS A 182 4.15 7.52 -8.90
N VAL A 183 3.32 6.82 -8.14
CA VAL A 183 3.41 5.36 -7.99
C VAL A 183 3.21 4.66 -9.33
N ALA A 184 2.22 5.07 -10.13
CA ALA A 184 2.00 4.48 -11.44
C ALA A 184 3.19 4.71 -12.39
N GLU A 185 3.82 5.89 -12.36
CA GLU A 185 5.06 6.19 -13.09
C GLU A 185 6.20 5.25 -12.66
N LEU A 186 6.41 5.07 -11.36
CA LEU A 186 7.42 4.15 -10.81
C LEU A 186 7.17 2.72 -11.29
N LEU A 187 5.95 2.21 -11.11
CA LEU A 187 5.57 0.86 -11.54
C LEU A 187 5.85 0.63 -13.03
N LEU A 188 5.45 1.56 -13.90
CA LEU A 188 5.72 1.48 -15.34
C LEU A 188 7.22 1.56 -15.66
N THR A 189 7.95 2.42 -14.96
CA THR A 189 9.41 2.57 -15.13
C THR A 189 10.14 1.29 -14.79
N TYR A 190 9.70 0.57 -13.76
CA TYR A 190 10.22 -0.73 -13.36
C TYR A 190 9.64 -1.92 -14.15
N GLY A 191 8.71 -1.67 -15.08
CA GLY A 191 8.26 -2.65 -16.05
C GLY A 191 6.94 -3.32 -15.80
N ALA A 192 6.08 -2.73 -14.96
CA ALA A 192 4.69 -3.13 -14.85
C ALA A 192 4.04 -3.29 -16.23
N ASN A 193 3.17 -4.27 -16.38
CA ASN A 193 2.49 -4.55 -17.63
C ASN A 193 1.44 -3.48 -17.94
N PRO A 194 1.59 -2.66 -18.99
CA PRO A 194 0.62 -1.61 -19.34
C PRO A 194 -0.71 -2.17 -19.88
N GLN A 195 -0.81 -3.50 -20.02
CA GLN A 195 -2.00 -4.22 -20.47
C GLN A 195 -2.65 -5.00 -19.33
N SER A 196 -2.19 -4.84 -18.09
CA SER A 196 -2.86 -5.38 -16.89
C SER A 196 -4.34 -4.98 -16.91
N VAL A 197 -5.25 -5.86 -16.52
CA VAL A 197 -6.67 -5.53 -16.49
C VAL A 197 -7.21 -5.59 -15.08
N SER A 198 -8.10 -4.66 -14.76
CA SER A 198 -8.93 -4.78 -13.56
C SER A 198 -9.93 -5.92 -13.70
N LEU A 199 -10.65 -6.22 -12.63
CA LEU A 199 -11.71 -7.23 -12.63
C LEU A 199 -12.85 -6.96 -13.60
N LEU A 200 -13.10 -5.69 -13.89
CA LEU A 200 -14.09 -5.26 -14.87
C LEU A 200 -13.46 -5.11 -16.27
N SER A 201 -12.31 -5.77 -16.50
CA SER A 201 -11.54 -5.72 -17.74
C SER A 201 -11.09 -4.31 -18.13
N TYR A 202 -10.96 -3.37 -17.19
CA TYR A 202 -10.42 -2.05 -17.51
C TYR A 202 -8.90 -2.13 -17.60
N THR A 203 -8.35 -1.72 -18.75
CA THR A 203 -6.90 -1.48 -18.90
C THR A 203 -6.49 -0.17 -18.22
N PRO A 204 -5.19 0.07 -17.97
CA PRO A 204 -4.68 1.33 -17.43
C PRO A 204 -5.19 2.53 -18.22
N LEU A 205 -5.24 2.41 -19.55
CA LEU A 205 -5.68 3.48 -20.43
C LEU A 205 -7.18 3.81 -20.26
N HIS A 206 -8.03 2.82 -19.99
CA HIS A 206 -9.44 3.12 -19.68
C HIS A 206 -9.56 3.91 -18.38
N ILE A 207 -8.83 3.52 -17.34
CA ILE A 207 -8.89 4.17 -16.02
C ILE A 207 -8.41 5.63 -16.12
N MET A 208 -7.31 5.85 -16.83
CA MET A 208 -6.78 7.19 -17.10
C MET A 208 -7.75 8.06 -17.92
N CYS A 209 -8.58 7.46 -18.79
CA CYS A 209 -9.63 8.17 -19.52
C CYS A 209 -10.91 8.41 -18.68
N LEU A 210 -11.19 7.58 -17.66
CA LEU A 210 -12.39 7.69 -16.83
C LEU A 210 -12.34 8.84 -15.82
N LYS A 211 -11.16 9.10 -15.27
CA LYS A 211 -10.93 10.13 -14.24
C LYS A 211 -11.19 11.54 -14.79
N ASN A 212 -11.40 12.51 -13.89
CA ASN A 212 -11.59 13.90 -14.29
C ASN A 212 -10.35 14.37 -15.07
N PHE A 213 -10.58 14.84 -16.30
CA PHE A 213 -9.51 15.11 -17.24
C PHE A 213 -9.08 16.58 -17.12
N ASP A 214 -8.07 16.81 -16.29
CA ASP A 214 -7.30 18.05 -16.24
C ASP A 214 -6.01 17.93 -17.08
N ASP A 215 -5.30 19.06 -17.21
CA ASP A 215 -4.04 19.12 -17.97
C ASP A 215 -3.00 18.14 -17.42
N GLU A 216 -2.94 17.97 -16.10
CA GLU A 216 -2.01 17.05 -15.44
C GLU A 216 -2.31 15.58 -15.81
N SER A 217 -3.58 15.20 -15.88
CA SER A 217 -4.00 13.87 -16.32
C SER A 217 -3.64 13.63 -17.78
N PHE A 218 -3.75 14.66 -18.64
CA PHE A 218 -3.33 14.55 -20.03
C PHE A 218 -1.82 14.36 -20.18
N GLU A 219 -1.01 15.12 -19.45
CA GLU A 219 0.43 14.96 -19.43
C GLU A 219 0.81 13.56 -18.93
N PHE A 220 0.10 13.04 -17.94
CA PHE A 220 0.32 11.68 -17.47
C PHE A 220 -0.03 10.61 -18.54
N VAL A 221 -1.05 10.81 -19.38
CA VAL A 221 -1.31 9.93 -20.55
C VAL A 221 -0.14 9.95 -21.54
N LYS A 222 0.43 11.12 -21.82
CA LYS A 222 1.60 11.22 -22.70
C LYS A 222 2.79 10.49 -22.10
N LEU A 223 3.07 10.70 -20.80
CA LEU A 223 4.13 10.03 -20.06
C LEU A 223 3.97 8.51 -20.07
N PHE A 224 2.74 8.01 -19.84
CA PHE A 224 2.43 6.59 -19.94
C PHE A 224 2.86 6.00 -21.30
N PHE A 225 2.51 6.65 -22.41
CA PHE A 225 2.94 6.16 -23.72
C PHE A 225 4.45 6.29 -23.94
N GLU A 226 5.06 7.36 -23.47
CA GLU A 226 6.51 7.58 -23.58
C GLU A 226 7.32 6.50 -22.83
N ILE A 227 6.93 6.18 -21.58
CA ILE A 227 7.59 5.12 -20.81
C ILE A 227 7.46 3.78 -21.53
N ASN A 228 6.26 3.44 -21.99
CA ASN A 228 6.02 2.17 -22.70
C ASN A 228 6.76 2.10 -24.04
N ASP A 229 6.84 3.20 -24.80
CA ASP A 229 7.61 3.28 -26.05
C ASP A 229 9.11 3.06 -25.79
N ARG A 230 9.67 3.72 -24.77
CA ARG A 230 11.08 3.54 -24.35
C ARG A 230 11.37 2.11 -23.90
N ARG A 231 10.42 1.48 -23.19
CA ARG A 231 10.52 0.10 -22.73
C ARG A 231 10.13 -0.95 -23.79
N GLN A 232 9.70 -0.50 -24.97
CA GLN A 232 9.22 -1.38 -26.05
C GLN A 232 8.05 -2.27 -25.62
N GLN A 233 7.21 -1.79 -24.69
CA GLN A 233 6.01 -2.49 -24.24
C GLN A 233 4.82 -2.13 -25.13
N ALA A 234 4.09 -3.15 -25.58
CA ALA A 234 2.88 -2.95 -26.37
C ALA A 234 1.75 -2.39 -25.51
N VAL A 235 1.11 -1.32 -25.98
CA VAL A 235 -0.10 -0.76 -25.35
C VAL A 235 -1.31 -1.11 -26.23
N SER A 236 -2.27 -1.84 -25.68
CA SER A 236 -3.52 -2.17 -26.36
C SER A 236 -4.49 -0.98 -26.34
N VAL A 237 -4.26 0.00 -27.24
CA VAL A 237 -5.06 1.24 -27.37
C VAL A 237 -6.53 0.97 -27.69
N ASN A 238 -6.82 -0.18 -28.32
CA ASN A 238 -8.17 -0.60 -28.72
C ASN A 238 -8.72 -1.75 -27.87
N ALA A 239 -8.13 -2.05 -26.71
CA ALA A 239 -8.69 -3.05 -25.80
C ALA A 239 -10.13 -2.68 -25.43
N LYS A 240 -10.98 -3.69 -25.25
CA LYS A 240 -12.35 -3.50 -24.79
C LYS A 240 -12.49 -3.89 -23.32
N ASN A 241 -13.21 -3.07 -22.56
CA ASN A 241 -13.63 -3.44 -21.20
C ASN A 241 -14.87 -4.35 -21.22
N TYR A 242 -15.42 -4.68 -20.05
CA TYR A 242 -16.62 -5.52 -19.91
C TYR A 242 -17.90 -4.94 -20.56
N LEU A 243 -17.92 -3.65 -20.88
CA LEU A 243 -19.02 -2.94 -21.56
C LEU A 243 -18.80 -2.83 -23.07
N ASP A 244 -17.85 -3.57 -23.64
CA ASP A 244 -17.42 -3.46 -25.04
C ASP A 244 -16.87 -2.08 -25.44
N GLN A 245 -16.55 -1.22 -24.46
CA GLN A 245 -16.01 0.12 -24.70
C GLN A 245 -14.49 0.06 -24.84
N THR A 246 -13.94 0.85 -25.76
CA THR A 246 -12.51 1.11 -25.86
C THR A 246 -12.13 2.37 -25.06
N PRO A 247 -10.84 2.61 -24.78
CA PRO A 247 -10.40 3.85 -24.15
C PRO A 247 -10.85 5.10 -24.93
N LEU A 248 -10.93 5.02 -26.26
CA LEU A 248 -11.45 6.12 -27.08
C LEU A 248 -12.93 6.41 -26.82
N HIS A 249 -13.77 5.38 -26.62
CA HIS A 249 -15.18 5.56 -26.25
C HIS A 249 -15.33 6.33 -24.94
N VAL A 250 -14.46 6.07 -23.96
CA VAL A 250 -14.45 6.79 -22.69
C VAL A 250 -13.94 8.22 -22.87
N ALA A 251 -12.87 8.39 -23.64
CA ALA A 251 -12.19 9.68 -23.84
C ALA A 251 -13.06 10.74 -24.54
N VAL A 252 -13.86 10.34 -25.54
CA VAL A 252 -14.68 11.30 -26.32
C VAL A 252 -15.68 12.06 -25.47
N CYS A 253 -16.17 11.45 -24.39
CA CYS A 253 -17.10 12.08 -23.45
C CYS A 253 -16.40 13.06 -22.50
N LYS A 254 -15.06 13.08 -22.46
CA LYS A 254 -14.26 13.80 -21.46
C LYS A 254 -13.40 14.90 -22.06
N SER A 255 -12.62 14.60 -23.11
CA SER A 255 -11.70 15.55 -23.72
C SER A 255 -11.50 15.30 -25.21
N SER A 256 -11.75 16.34 -26.01
CA SER A 256 -11.50 16.30 -27.46
C SER A 256 -10.02 16.17 -27.80
N GLU A 257 -9.14 16.69 -26.94
CA GLU A 257 -7.70 16.62 -27.13
C GLU A 257 -7.16 15.23 -26.85
N LEU A 258 -7.62 14.59 -25.77
CA LEU A 258 -7.32 13.20 -25.48
C LEU A 258 -7.78 12.29 -26.61
N ALA A 259 -9.02 12.45 -27.09
CA ALA A 259 -9.54 11.66 -28.20
C ALA A 259 -8.67 11.79 -29.46
N LYS A 260 -8.28 13.03 -29.82
CA LYS A 260 -7.36 13.28 -30.95
C LYS A 260 -6.00 12.62 -30.73
N PHE A 261 -5.47 12.65 -29.50
CA PHE A 261 -4.21 12.03 -29.16
C PHE A 261 -4.27 10.50 -29.27
N LEU A 262 -5.32 9.87 -28.76
CA LEU A 262 -5.55 8.42 -28.89
C LEU A 262 -5.69 7.99 -30.35
N LEU A 263 -6.38 8.76 -31.20
CA LEU A 263 -6.44 8.52 -32.64
C LEU A 263 -5.05 8.53 -33.29
N LYS A 264 -4.15 9.45 -32.88
CA LYS A 264 -2.75 9.47 -33.35
C LYS A 264 -1.97 8.24 -32.88
N ARG A 265 -2.30 7.68 -31.73
CA ARG A 265 -1.73 6.43 -31.19
C ARG A 265 -2.37 5.16 -31.77
N GLY A 266 -3.22 5.27 -32.79
CA GLY A 266 -3.81 4.13 -33.50
C GLY A 266 -5.15 3.66 -32.96
N ALA A 267 -5.86 4.49 -32.17
CA ALA A 267 -7.24 4.19 -31.80
C ALA A 267 -8.14 4.17 -33.06
N VAL A 268 -9.01 3.16 -33.16
CA VAL A 268 -9.98 3.06 -34.25
C VAL A 268 -11.16 4.00 -33.97
N ARG A 269 -11.59 4.76 -34.97
CA ARG A 269 -12.76 5.64 -34.86
C ARG A 269 -14.00 4.81 -34.50
N ILE A 270 -14.77 5.32 -33.55
CA ILE A 270 -15.98 4.72 -33.00
C ILE A 270 -17.23 5.23 -33.73
#